data_AF-A0A4U5M340-F1
#
_entry.id   AF-A0A4U5M340-F1
#
_cell.length_a   1.000
_cell.length_b   1.000
_cell.length_c   1.000
_cell.angle_alpha   90.00
_cell.angle_beta   90.00
_cell.angle_gamma   90.00
#
_symmetry.space_group_name_H-M   'P 1'
#
loop_
_entity.id
_entity.type
_entity.pdbx_description
1 polymer ?
#
loop_
_entity_poly.entity_id
_entity_poly.type
_entity_poly.pdbx_seq_one_letter_code
_entity_poly.pdbx_strand_id
1 'polypeptide(L)'
;MAQREALSHQLAFLQKRQISDPLFTMAIDMNETQLCLFSIALSEDVPYLVTLGVKQLLSLVGLVWLPVAMCSETLSSTFHPNARLLLKMNILFVIISCCGTLLCESIDLARFVVIKAVRINSNWDYTDCLIPSISPILSVCAKMLKIYSHVASTLFISAWVAERVYASVFIKTYEKNNLTIGIGSSSIALITCTVINGFRLVFMDYCQRMFYTGLTDKNHIAEPVMFSLAALEVANVVILAVLFFLNRKWRSRGSRFETSLSHKYQIEENINAISFVFPLATVHCVFYMATNFLMAFLAFSQSTVVSRTIAAARTEFIPFYYVVFPLLLHLRTVAKRNRISRLVSIHYIGNYSTQVQKEENEHFDMLRKMFN
;
A
#
# COMPACT_ATOMS: atom_id res chain seq x y z
N MET A 1 -1.09 12.35 -42.83
CA MET A 1 -2.13 11.31 -42.98
C MET A 1 -1.53 10.03 -43.58
N ALA A 2 -0.88 10.08 -44.76
CA ALA A 2 -0.23 8.92 -45.39
C ALA A 2 0.81 8.18 -44.51
N GLN A 3 1.63 8.89 -43.74
CA GLN A 3 2.60 8.26 -42.83
C GLN A 3 1.92 7.52 -41.67
N ARG A 4 0.74 8.00 -41.22
CA ARG A 4 -0.08 7.33 -40.20
C ARG A 4 -0.65 6.02 -40.73
N GLU A 5 -1.10 6.01 -41.99
CA GLU A 5 -1.59 4.80 -42.67
C GLU A 5 -0.46 3.78 -42.89
N ALA A 6 0.71 4.21 -43.36
CA ALA A 6 1.87 3.34 -43.51
C ALA A 6 2.32 2.72 -42.18
N LEU A 7 2.30 3.51 -41.10
CA LEU A 7 2.61 3.03 -39.75
C LEU A 7 1.59 1.99 -39.26
N SER A 8 0.30 2.25 -39.51
CA SER A 8 -0.77 1.33 -39.14
C SER A 8 -0.65 -0.02 -39.83
N HIS A 9 -0.24 -0.02 -41.11
CA HIS A 9 -0.01 -1.25 -41.88
C HIS A 9 1.21 -2.04 -41.40
N GLN A 10 2.32 -1.38 -41.07
CA GLN A 10 3.50 -2.05 -40.51
C GLN A 10 3.21 -2.66 -39.12
N LEU A 11 2.48 -1.94 -38.27
CA LEU A 11 2.07 -2.44 -36.96
C LEU A 11 1.17 -3.68 -37.09
N ALA A 12 0.18 -3.65 -38.00
CA ALA A 12 -0.70 -4.78 -38.24
C ALA A 12 0.07 -6.02 -38.76
N PHE A 13 1.07 -5.83 -39.60
CA PHE A 13 1.91 -6.92 -40.11
C PHE A 13 2.77 -7.57 -39.02
N LEU A 14 3.45 -6.76 -38.20
CA LEU A 14 4.25 -7.26 -37.07
C LEU A 14 3.40 -8.00 -36.05
N GLN A 15 2.20 -7.49 -35.77
CA GLN A 15 1.25 -8.11 -34.85
C GLN A 15 0.77 -9.47 -35.35
N LYS A 16 0.54 -9.63 -36.67
CA LYS A 16 0.13 -10.91 -37.26
C LYS A 16 1.20 -11.99 -37.14
N ARG A 17 2.48 -11.61 -37.18
CA ARG A 17 3.63 -12.52 -37.03
C ARG A 17 3.85 -12.99 -35.59
N GLN A 18 3.34 -12.24 -34.61
CA GLN A 18 3.52 -12.54 -33.18
C GLN A 18 2.55 -13.62 -32.65
N ILE A 19 1.45 -13.88 -33.35
CA ILE A 19 0.35 -14.77 -32.91
C ILE A 19 0.65 -16.26 -33.17
N SER A 20 1.60 -16.59 -34.05
CA SER A 20 1.80 -17.97 -34.52
C SER A 20 2.60 -18.90 -33.58
N ASP A 21 3.28 -18.40 -32.54
CA ASP A 21 4.05 -19.24 -31.61
C ASP A 21 3.79 -18.86 -30.13
N PRO A 22 2.79 -19.48 -29.48
CA PRO A 22 2.39 -19.12 -28.11
C PRO A 22 3.36 -19.61 -27.01
N LEU A 23 4.34 -20.47 -27.34
CA LEU A 23 5.28 -21.04 -26.36
C LEU A 23 6.69 -20.44 -26.42
N PHE A 24 6.95 -19.55 -27.38
CA PHE A 24 8.26 -18.92 -27.53
C PHE A 24 8.29 -17.64 -26.68
N THR A 25 8.92 -17.71 -25.51
CA THR A 25 9.24 -16.56 -24.68
C THR A 25 10.15 -15.62 -25.46
N MET A 26 9.50 -14.67 -26.13
CA MET A 26 10.09 -13.62 -26.96
C MET A 26 10.95 -12.67 -26.10
N ALA A 27 12.19 -13.07 -25.84
CA ALA A 27 13.28 -12.11 -25.78
C ALA A 27 13.58 -11.67 -27.23
N ILE A 28 12.64 -10.96 -27.87
CA ILE A 28 12.93 -10.32 -29.15
C ILE A 28 13.79 -9.12 -28.81
N ASP A 29 15.01 -9.09 -29.32
CA ASP A 29 15.80 -7.87 -29.38
C ASP A 29 15.04 -6.87 -30.25
N MET A 30 14.25 -6.03 -29.58
CA MET A 30 13.49 -4.99 -30.26
C MET A 30 14.47 -3.97 -30.82
N ASN A 31 14.40 -3.74 -32.13
CA ASN A 31 15.16 -2.70 -32.78
C ASN A 31 14.77 -1.32 -32.19
N GLU A 32 15.69 -0.36 -32.15
CA GLU A 32 15.45 0.99 -31.63
C GLU A 32 14.25 1.66 -32.32
N THR A 33 14.04 1.39 -33.61
CA THR A 33 12.86 1.84 -34.36
C THR A 33 11.56 1.33 -33.73
N GLN A 34 11.49 0.06 -33.30
CA GLN A 34 10.28 -0.48 -32.66
C GLN A 34 10.02 0.12 -31.28
N LEU A 35 11.08 0.29 -30.47
CA LEU A 35 11.01 0.99 -29.18
C LEU A 35 10.48 2.42 -29.35
N CYS A 36 10.91 3.09 -30.42
CA CYS A 36 10.43 4.43 -30.77
C CYS A 36 8.93 4.43 -31.08
N LEU A 37 8.50 3.51 -31.95
CA LEU A 37 7.09 3.41 -32.35
C LEU A 37 6.17 3.11 -31.17
N PHE A 38 6.58 2.24 -30.24
CA PHE A 38 5.81 1.97 -29.03
C PHE A 38 5.76 3.17 -28.08
N SER A 39 6.88 3.90 -27.93
CA SER A 39 6.91 5.13 -27.14
C SER A 39 5.97 6.19 -27.72
N ILE A 40 5.95 6.34 -29.05
CA ILE A 40 5.04 7.26 -29.74
C ILE A 40 3.59 6.82 -29.53
N ALA A 41 3.27 5.54 -29.70
CA ALA A 41 1.92 5.02 -29.49
C ALA A 41 1.40 5.27 -28.06
N LEU A 42 2.23 5.04 -27.03
CA LEU A 42 1.88 5.37 -25.64
C LEU A 42 1.66 6.88 -25.44
N SER A 43 2.51 7.72 -26.03
CA SER A 43 2.40 9.18 -25.91
C SER A 43 1.20 9.78 -26.63
N GLU A 44 0.57 9.05 -27.56
CA GLU A 44 -0.64 9.48 -28.26
C GLU A 44 -1.92 9.02 -27.53
N ASP A 45 -1.83 8.05 -26.63
CA ASP A 45 -2.97 7.60 -25.81
C ASP A 45 -3.21 8.57 -24.64
N VAL A 46 -4.10 9.55 -24.87
CA VAL A 46 -4.48 10.55 -23.87
C VAL A 46 -4.93 9.93 -22.53
N PRO A 47 -5.78 8.88 -22.50
CA PRO A 47 -6.20 8.29 -21.23
C PRO A 47 -5.04 7.67 -20.42
N TYR A 48 -4.03 7.12 -21.09
CA TYR A 48 -2.81 6.64 -20.45
C TYR A 48 -2.04 7.81 -19.80
N LEU A 49 -1.81 8.91 -20.51
CA LEU A 49 -1.14 10.09 -19.94
C LEU A 49 -1.90 10.68 -18.75
N VAL A 50 -3.23 10.78 -18.85
CA VAL A 50 -4.08 11.22 -17.75
C VAL A 50 -3.94 10.28 -16.55
N THR A 51 -3.86 8.97 -16.79
CA THR A 51 -3.64 7.97 -15.74
C THR A 51 -2.31 8.21 -15.02
N LEU A 52 -1.20 8.44 -15.74
CA LEU A 52 0.10 8.75 -15.13
C LEU A 52 0.02 10.02 -14.26
N GLY A 53 -0.62 11.07 -14.78
CA GLY A 53 -0.80 12.33 -14.05
C GLY A 53 -1.64 12.19 -12.78
N VAL A 54 -2.74 11.45 -12.83
CA VAL A 54 -3.59 11.16 -11.65
C VAL A 54 -2.80 10.40 -10.59
N LYS A 55 -2.01 9.39 -10.99
CA LYS A 55 -1.17 8.63 -10.04
C LYS A 55 -0.14 9.52 -9.35
N GLN A 56 0.53 10.40 -10.10
CA GLN A 56 1.44 11.37 -9.50
C GLN A 56 0.73 12.26 -8.48
N LEU A 57 -0.44 12.81 -8.83
CA LEU A 57 -1.19 13.66 -7.92
C LEU A 57 -1.56 12.93 -6.63
N LEU A 58 -2.08 11.70 -6.74
CA LEU A 58 -2.41 10.87 -5.58
C LEU A 58 -1.18 10.54 -4.73
N SER A 59 -0.04 10.24 -5.36
CA SER A 59 1.22 10.02 -4.65
C SER A 59 1.76 11.27 -3.95
N LEU A 60 1.62 12.46 -4.53
CA LEU A 60 1.97 13.72 -3.88
C LEU A 60 1.09 13.97 -2.66
N VAL A 61 -0.23 13.79 -2.79
CA VAL A 61 -1.17 13.91 -1.67
C VAL A 61 -0.81 12.93 -0.57
N GLY A 62 -0.55 11.66 -0.90
CA GLY A 62 -0.12 10.64 0.06
C GLY A 62 1.20 10.99 0.76
N LEU A 63 2.19 11.48 0.00
CA LEU A 63 3.51 11.85 0.52
C LEU A 63 3.43 12.99 1.56
N VAL A 64 2.52 13.95 1.37
CA VAL A 64 2.30 15.04 2.31
C VAL A 64 1.41 14.61 3.49
N TRP A 65 0.34 13.85 3.22
CA TRP A 65 -0.65 13.49 4.23
C TRP A 65 -0.14 12.41 5.20
N LEU A 66 0.63 11.43 4.75
CA LEU A 66 1.11 10.34 5.60
C LEU A 66 1.98 10.82 6.79
N PRO A 67 2.98 11.70 6.61
CA PRO A 67 3.72 12.28 7.74
C PRO A 67 2.82 13.05 8.71
N VAL A 68 1.85 13.82 8.21
CA VAL A 68 0.88 14.53 9.07
C VAL A 68 0.05 13.53 9.87
N ALA A 69 -0.43 12.46 9.24
CA ALA A 69 -1.16 11.39 9.90
C ALA A 69 -0.31 10.74 11.00
N MET A 70 0.97 10.43 10.72
CA MET A 70 1.92 9.88 11.70
C MET A 70 2.14 10.80 12.90
N CYS A 71 2.34 12.10 12.67
CA CYS A 71 2.52 13.09 13.74
C CYS A 71 1.26 13.24 14.59
N SER A 72 0.07 13.12 13.97
CA SER A 72 -1.21 13.21 14.68
C SER A 72 -1.56 11.93 15.47
N GLU A 73 -0.83 10.83 15.24
CA GLU A 73 -1.21 9.50 15.70
C GLU A 73 -0.88 9.26 17.18
N THR A 74 -1.64 9.92 18.06
CA THR A 74 -1.75 9.56 19.48
C THR A 74 -2.36 8.17 19.68
N LEU A 75 -3.05 7.64 18.67
CA LEU A 75 -3.72 6.34 18.68
C LEU A 75 -2.77 5.16 18.90
N SER A 76 -1.61 5.22 18.27
CA SER A 76 -0.60 4.17 18.35
C SER A 76 -0.04 4.00 19.77
N SER A 77 -0.22 5.00 20.65
CA SER A 77 0.18 4.95 22.07
C SER A 77 -0.54 3.84 22.85
N THR A 78 -1.76 3.46 22.45
CA THR A 78 -2.50 2.39 23.11
C THR A 78 -2.14 0.99 22.63
N PHE A 79 -1.33 0.87 21.58
CA PHE A 79 -0.82 -0.44 21.15
C PHE A 79 0.47 -0.76 21.89
N HIS A 80 0.63 -2.05 22.17
CA HIS A 80 1.92 -2.62 22.55
C HIS A 80 3.05 -2.13 21.62
N PRO A 81 4.27 -1.87 22.16
CA PRO A 81 5.40 -1.36 21.40
C PRO A 81 5.73 -2.17 20.12
N ASN A 82 5.56 -3.50 20.16
CA ASN A 82 5.76 -4.38 19.01
C ASN A 82 4.86 -4.00 17.81
N ALA A 83 3.55 -3.91 18.02
CA ALA A 83 2.59 -3.52 16.98
C ALA A 83 2.81 -2.08 16.50
N ARG A 84 3.20 -1.17 17.39
CA ARG A 84 3.51 0.22 17.02
C ARG A 84 4.72 0.29 16.08
N LEU A 85 5.76 -0.50 16.33
CA LEU A 85 6.92 -0.58 15.45
C LEU A 85 6.51 -1.08 14.06
N LEU A 86 5.77 -2.18 13.99
CA LEU A 86 5.31 -2.77 12.72
C LEU A 86 4.43 -1.80 11.91
N LEU A 87 3.52 -1.08 12.57
CA LEU A 87 2.72 -0.03 11.94
C LEU A 87 3.60 1.08 11.36
N LYS A 88 4.58 1.59 12.13
CA LYS A 88 5.48 2.65 11.67
C LYS A 88 6.32 2.20 10.46
N MET A 89 6.83 0.97 10.49
CA MET A 89 7.57 0.41 9.36
C MET A 89 6.68 0.27 8.13
N ASN A 90 5.44 -0.19 8.29
CA ASN A 90 4.48 -0.23 7.18
C ASN A 90 4.24 1.16 6.58
N ILE A 91 3.97 2.17 7.42
CA ILE A 91 3.77 3.56 6.94
C ILE A 91 5.01 4.07 6.20
N LEU A 92 6.22 3.80 6.72
CA LEU A 92 7.47 4.17 6.05
C LEU A 92 7.56 3.57 4.65
N PHE A 93 7.23 2.28 4.47
CA PHE A 93 7.24 1.66 3.15
C PHE A 93 6.15 2.19 2.23
N VAL A 94 4.99 2.61 2.74
CA VAL A 94 4.00 3.31 1.91
C VAL A 94 4.55 4.66 1.42
N ILE A 95 5.29 5.39 2.26
CA ILE A 95 5.96 6.65 1.86
C ILE A 95 7.01 6.40 0.77
N ILE A 96 7.87 5.38 0.94
CA ILE A 96 8.87 5.01 -0.08
C ILE A 96 8.16 4.59 -1.38
N SER A 97 7.02 3.91 -1.29
CA SER A 97 6.19 3.55 -2.43
C SER A 97 5.62 4.77 -3.17
N CYS A 98 5.20 5.82 -2.44
CA CYS A 98 4.79 7.09 -3.03
C CYS A 98 5.95 7.73 -3.81
N CYS A 99 7.16 7.75 -3.23
CA CYS A 99 8.36 8.28 -3.88
C CYS A 99 8.72 7.49 -5.14
N GLY A 100 8.67 6.15 -5.08
CA GLY A 100 8.91 5.28 -6.23
C GLY A 100 7.89 5.50 -7.35
N THR A 101 6.62 5.69 -7.00
CA THR A 101 5.58 6.04 -7.99
C THR A 101 5.88 7.40 -8.62
N LEU A 102 6.14 8.44 -7.82
CA LEU A 102 6.47 9.77 -8.35
C LEU A 102 7.67 9.71 -9.30
N LEU A 103 8.73 9.00 -8.93
CA LEU A 103 9.92 8.87 -9.77
C LEU A 103 9.58 8.20 -11.11
N CYS A 104 8.94 7.02 -11.09
CA CYS A 104 8.60 6.28 -12.31
C CYS A 104 7.69 7.08 -13.24
N GLU A 105 6.55 7.55 -12.72
CA GLU A 105 5.56 8.22 -13.54
C GLU A 105 6.10 9.58 -14.04
N SER A 106 7.00 10.25 -13.29
CA SER A 106 7.63 11.52 -13.74
C SER A 106 8.59 11.33 -14.89
N ILE A 107 9.40 10.27 -14.86
CA ILE A 107 10.31 9.95 -15.97
C ILE A 107 9.50 9.73 -17.26
N ASP A 108 8.43 8.93 -17.17
CA ASP A 108 7.59 8.64 -18.34
C ASP A 108 6.80 9.86 -18.82
N LEU A 109 6.17 10.62 -17.91
CA LEU A 109 5.42 11.83 -18.28
C LEU A 109 6.32 12.91 -18.89
N ALA A 110 7.52 13.14 -18.32
CA ALA A 110 8.47 14.09 -18.87
C ALA A 110 8.93 13.69 -20.28
N ARG A 111 9.18 12.39 -20.52
CA ARG A 111 9.52 11.88 -21.86
C ARG A 111 8.37 12.05 -22.86
N PHE A 112 7.17 11.63 -22.48
CA PHE A 112 6.03 11.62 -23.40
C PHE A 112 5.46 13.01 -23.69
N VAL A 113 5.57 13.96 -22.76
CA VAL A 113 5.02 15.30 -22.90
C VAL A 113 6.12 16.33 -23.20
N VAL A 114 7.06 16.50 -22.29
CA VAL A 114 8.03 17.62 -22.35
C VAL A 114 9.07 17.39 -23.43
N ILE A 115 9.76 16.24 -23.43
CA ILE A 115 10.82 15.94 -24.40
C ILE A 115 10.23 15.86 -25.82
N LYS A 116 9.08 15.20 -25.97
CA LYS A 116 8.33 15.15 -27.24
C LYS A 116 8.03 16.56 -27.75
N ALA A 117 7.48 17.44 -26.93
CA ALA A 117 7.14 18.82 -27.32
C ALA A 117 8.36 19.65 -27.71
N VAL A 118 9.44 19.56 -26.93
CA VAL A 118 10.70 20.26 -27.23
C VAL A 118 11.26 19.83 -28.58
N ARG A 119 11.31 18.51 -28.85
CA ARG A 119 11.85 17.96 -30.10
C ARG A 119 11.02 18.32 -31.33
N ILE A 120 9.69 18.36 -31.20
CA ILE A 120 8.79 18.82 -32.28
C ILE A 120 9.11 20.27 -32.65
N ASN A 121 9.33 21.14 -31.66
CA ASN A 121 9.54 22.57 -31.89
C ASN A 121 10.93 22.91 -32.45
N SER A 122 11.93 22.07 -32.18
CA SER A 122 13.32 22.36 -32.53
C SER A 122 13.71 21.96 -33.96
N ASN A 123 12.77 21.56 -34.84
CA ASN A 123 13.05 21.04 -36.19
C ASN A 123 14.21 20.03 -36.22
N TRP A 124 14.25 19.13 -35.23
CA TRP A 124 15.30 18.12 -35.17
C TRP A 124 15.23 17.20 -36.39
N ASP A 125 16.40 16.76 -36.84
CA ASP A 125 16.53 15.90 -38.01
C ASP A 125 15.71 14.62 -37.81
N TYR A 126 14.91 14.25 -38.81
CA TYR A 126 13.90 13.18 -38.74
C TYR A 126 14.50 11.77 -38.56
N THR A 127 15.83 11.67 -38.55
CA THR A 127 16.59 10.43 -38.39
C THR A 127 16.58 9.93 -36.94
N ASP A 128 16.40 10.81 -35.95
CA ASP A 128 16.35 10.44 -34.54
C ASP A 128 14.92 10.16 -34.05
N CYS A 129 14.79 9.18 -33.14
CA CYS A 129 13.50 8.89 -32.52
C CYS A 129 12.94 10.09 -31.75
N LEU A 130 11.67 10.45 -31.98
CA LEU A 130 11.01 11.57 -31.30
C LEU A 130 10.98 11.42 -29.76
N ILE A 131 10.88 10.19 -29.26
CA ILE A 131 10.83 9.90 -27.83
C ILE A 131 11.94 8.89 -27.52
N PRO A 132 13.10 9.34 -27.01
CA PRO A 132 14.26 8.47 -26.85
C PRO A 132 13.97 7.35 -25.85
N SER A 133 14.47 6.15 -26.11
CA SER A 133 14.36 5.01 -25.20
C SER A 133 15.09 5.27 -23.86
N ILE A 134 14.66 4.59 -22.80
CA ILE A 134 15.27 4.69 -21.46
C ILE A 134 16.36 3.64 -21.32
N SER A 135 17.46 4.02 -20.68
CA SER A 135 18.45 3.06 -20.17
C SER A 135 17.78 2.04 -19.24
N PRO A 136 18.01 0.73 -19.43
CA PRO A 136 17.42 -0.31 -18.59
C PRO A 136 17.73 -0.13 -17.11
N ILE A 137 18.94 0.32 -16.77
CA ILE A 137 19.35 0.53 -15.38
C ILE A 137 18.45 1.56 -14.70
N LEU A 138 18.19 2.69 -15.37
CA LEU A 138 17.32 3.75 -14.82
C LEU A 138 15.88 3.25 -14.68
N SER A 139 15.35 2.59 -15.72
CA SER A 139 13.99 2.03 -15.73
C SER A 139 13.80 1.03 -14.59
N VAL A 140 14.70 0.04 -14.47
CA VAL A 140 14.63 -1.01 -13.46
C VAL A 140 14.81 -0.42 -12.06
N CYS A 141 15.79 0.45 -11.83
CA CYS A 141 16.01 1.04 -10.50
C CYS A 141 14.79 1.84 -10.01
N ALA A 142 14.22 2.69 -10.88
CA ALA A 142 13.02 3.45 -10.55
C ALA A 142 11.85 2.52 -10.22
N LYS A 143 11.59 1.52 -11.09
CA LYS A 143 10.49 0.57 -10.89
C LYS A 143 10.68 -0.31 -9.66
N MET A 144 11.91 -0.71 -9.37
CA MET A 144 12.23 -1.56 -8.23
C MET A 144 12.05 -0.85 -6.90
N LEU A 145 12.26 0.47 -6.81
CA LEU A 145 11.95 1.23 -5.59
C LEU A 145 10.46 1.10 -5.22
N LYS A 146 9.58 1.24 -6.22
CA LYS A 146 8.13 1.08 -6.08
C LYS A 146 7.76 -0.34 -5.67
N ILE A 147 8.28 -1.34 -6.40
CA ILE A 147 7.99 -2.76 -6.17
C ILE A 147 8.51 -3.24 -4.81
N TYR A 148 9.75 -2.89 -4.44
CA TYR A 148 10.34 -3.24 -3.15
C TYR A 148 9.43 -2.78 -2.00
N SER A 149 8.96 -1.54 -2.09
CA SER A 149 8.08 -0.94 -1.10
C SER A 149 6.71 -1.62 -1.02
N HIS A 150 6.14 -2.04 -2.15
CA HIS A 150 4.90 -2.81 -2.16
C HIS A 150 5.07 -4.16 -1.46
N VAL A 151 6.10 -4.92 -1.82
CA VAL A 151 6.41 -6.21 -1.21
C VAL A 151 6.65 -6.06 0.29
N ALA A 152 7.45 -5.06 0.68
CA ALA A 152 7.71 -4.76 2.09
C ALA A 152 6.41 -4.47 2.86
N SER A 153 5.54 -3.61 2.33
CA SER A 153 4.27 -3.26 2.98
C SER A 153 3.39 -4.49 3.24
N THR A 154 3.23 -5.38 2.26
CA THR A 154 2.53 -6.67 2.44
C THR A 154 3.16 -7.52 3.55
N LEU A 155 4.49 -7.67 3.54
CA LEU A 155 5.20 -8.47 4.54
C LEU A 155 5.10 -7.87 5.94
N PHE A 156 5.11 -6.54 6.09
CA PHE A 156 4.91 -5.88 7.38
C PHE A 156 3.49 -6.04 7.92
N ILE A 157 2.47 -6.03 7.05
CA ILE A 157 1.10 -6.37 7.47
C ILE A 157 1.04 -7.83 7.93
N SER A 158 1.64 -8.77 7.19
CA SER A 158 1.72 -10.16 7.61
C SER A 158 2.46 -10.35 8.93
N ALA A 159 3.59 -9.66 9.14
CA ALA A 159 4.30 -9.66 10.40
C ALA A 159 3.41 -9.13 11.54
N TRP A 160 2.60 -8.09 11.28
CA TRP A 160 1.65 -7.56 12.24
C TRP A 160 0.53 -8.55 12.57
N VAL A 161 -0.03 -9.24 11.57
CA VAL A 161 -1.01 -10.31 11.79
C VAL A 161 -0.41 -11.44 12.64
N ALA A 162 0.79 -11.91 12.29
CA ALA A 162 1.48 -12.95 13.05
C ALA A 162 1.74 -12.52 14.51
N GLU A 163 2.11 -11.26 14.72
CA GLU A 163 2.30 -10.69 16.05
C GLU A 163 0.99 -10.64 16.85
N ARG A 164 -0.16 -10.32 16.22
CA ARG A 164 -1.48 -10.38 16.85
C ARG A 164 -1.93 -11.83 17.16
N VAL A 165 -1.60 -12.78 16.30
CA VAL A 165 -1.81 -14.22 16.58
C VAL A 165 -1.01 -14.61 17.81
N TYR A 166 0.29 -14.27 17.85
CA TYR A 166 1.16 -14.59 18.96
C TYR A 166 0.67 -13.96 20.28
N ALA A 167 0.29 -12.68 20.26
CA ALA A 167 -0.26 -11.98 21.42
C ALA A 167 -1.59 -12.59 21.91
N SER A 168 -2.40 -13.17 21.00
CA SER A 168 -3.66 -13.83 21.37
C SER A 168 -3.46 -15.22 21.96
N VAL A 169 -2.46 -15.98 21.49
CA VAL A 169 -2.21 -17.37 21.92
C VAL A 169 -1.27 -17.44 23.13
N PHE A 170 -0.23 -16.60 23.18
CA PHE A 170 0.86 -16.67 24.15
C PHE A 170 0.88 -15.47 25.11
N ILE A 171 -0.29 -15.13 25.65
CA ILE A 171 -0.56 -14.03 26.60
C ILE A 171 0.55 -13.83 27.65
N LYS A 172 0.94 -14.89 28.37
CA LYS A 172 1.93 -14.81 29.46
C LYS A 172 3.36 -14.51 28.97
N THR A 173 3.73 -15.10 27.83
CA THR A 173 5.09 -14.94 27.27
C THR A 173 5.22 -13.59 26.55
N TYR A 174 4.13 -13.11 25.96
CA TYR A 174 4.09 -11.86 25.22
C TYR A 174 4.38 -10.64 26.11
N GLU A 175 3.78 -10.55 27.31
CA GLU A 175 4.05 -9.44 28.26
C GLU A 175 5.52 -9.37 28.68
N LYS A 176 6.18 -10.52 28.81
CA LYS A 176 7.61 -10.57 29.20
C LYS A 176 8.52 -10.07 28.07
N ASN A 177 8.07 -10.16 26.83
CA ASN A 177 8.85 -9.88 25.63
C ASN A 177 8.52 -8.48 25.10
N ASN A 178 9.14 -7.46 25.72
CA ASN A 178 8.97 -6.03 25.40
C ASN A 178 8.93 -5.71 23.89
N LEU A 179 10.10 -5.56 23.26
CA LEU A 179 10.22 -5.11 21.86
C LEU A 179 10.82 -6.18 20.93
N THR A 180 11.29 -7.30 21.51
CA THR A 180 12.07 -8.33 20.80
C THR A 180 11.27 -8.97 19.66
N ILE A 181 9.97 -9.19 19.86
CA ILE A 181 9.10 -9.81 18.84
C ILE A 181 8.90 -8.86 17.66
N GLY A 182 8.67 -7.57 17.93
CA GLY A 182 8.50 -6.55 16.90
C GLY A 182 9.77 -6.37 16.08
N ILE A 183 10.94 -6.30 16.72
CA ILE A 183 12.24 -6.20 16.03
C ILE A 183 12.51 -7.47 15.22
N GLY A 184 12.35 -8.66 15.83
CA GLY A 184 12.61 -9.94 15.14
C GLY A 184 11.73 -10.12 13.91
N SER A 185 10.42 -9.88 14.03
CA SER A 185 9.48 -9.97 12.91
C SER A 185 9.73 -8.92 11.83
N SER A 186 10.10 -7.68 12.21
CA SER A 186 10.49 -6.63 11.26
C SER A 186 11.75 -7.01 10.48
N SER A 187 12.77 -7.54 11.15
CA SER A 187 14.01 -7.98 10.51
C SER A 187 13.76 -9.15 9.54
N ILE A 188 12.94 -10.13 9.93
CA ILE A 188 12.57 -11.24 9.05
C ILE A 188 11.83 -10.71 7.80
N ALA A 189 10.89 -9.79 7.97
CA ALA A 189 10.18 -9.16 6.85
C ALA A 189 11.13 -8.43 5.89
N LEU A 190 12.08 -7.64 6.41
CA LEU A 190 13.07 -6.92 5.61
C LEU A 190 14.02 -7.85 4.86
N ILE A 191 14.54 -8.89 5.53
CA ILE A 191 15.42 -9.89 4.91
C ILE A 191 14.66 -10.60 3.79
N THR A 192 13.42 -11.03 4.06
CA THR A 192 12.57 -11.71 3.08
C THR A 192 12.28 -10.82 1.88
N CYS A 193 11.94 -9.55 2.11
CA CYS A 193 11.72 -8.56 1.06
C CYS A 193 12.98 -8.37 0.19
N THR A 194 14.15 -8.26 0.84
CA THR A 194 15.44 -8.06 0.17
C THR A 194 15.84 -9.28 -0.65
N VAL A 195 15.63 -10.48 -0.13
CA VAL A 195 15.89 -11.73 -0.88
C VAL A 195 14.98 -11.81 -2.11
N ILE A 196 13.66 -11.62 -1.94
CA ILE A 196 12.70 -11.68 -3.06
C ILE A 196 13.06 -10.67 -4.16
N ASN A 197 13.33 -9.42 -3.79
CA ASN A 197 13.64 -8.38 -4.76
C ASN A 197 15.07 -8.47 -5.31
N GLY A 198 16.02 -8.98 -4.52
CA GLY A 198 17.38 -9.28 -4.97
C GLY A 198 17.38 -10.36 -6.05
N PHE A 199 16.61 -11.44 -5.86
CA PHE A 199 16.40 -12.43 -6.90
C PHE A 199 15.81 -11.80 -8.17
N ARG A 200 14.78 -10.95 -8.04
CA ARG A 200 14.22 -10.23 -9.20
C ARG A 200 15.28 -9.42 -9.94
N LEU A 201 16.11 -8.66 -9.23
CA LEU A 201 17.18 -7.84 -9.82
C LEU A 201 18.22 -8.66 -10.57
N VAL A 202 18.61 -9.83 -10.04
CA VAL A 202 19.61 -10.72 -10.67
C VAL A 202 19.10 -11.30 -11.99
N PHE A 203 17.80 -11.56 -12.10
CA PHE A 203 17.18 -12.14 -13.30
C PHE A 203 16.64 -11.08 -14.30
N MET A 204 16.90 -9.80 -14.09
CA MET A 204 16.55 -8.75 -15.07
C MET A 204 17.55 -8.69 -16.23
N ASP A 205 17.05 -8.34 -17.41
CA ASP A 205 17.90 -8.07 -18.58
C ASP A 205 18.29 -6.60 -18.62
N TYR A 206 19.57 -6.29 -18.37
CA TYR A 206 20.08 -4.92 -18.41
C TYR A 206 20.67 -4.53 -19.77
N CYS A 207 20.57 -5.39 -20.79
CA CYS A 207 21.08 -5.11 -22.13
C CYS A 207 20.00 -4.46 -23.02
N GLN A 208 18.73 -4.73 -22.76
CA GLN A 208 17.63 -4.24 -23.58
C GLN A 208 17.14 -2.86 -23.13
N ARG A 209 17.11 -1.89 -24.05
CA ARG A 209 16.52 -0.57 -23.78
C ARG A 209 15.00 -0.66 -23.68
N MET A 210 14.40 0.21 -22.86
CA MET A 210 12.98 0.19 -22.55
C MET A 210 12.26 1.38 -23.17
N PHE A 211 11.03 1.19 -23.66
CA PHE A 211 10.20 2.26 -24.19
C PHE A 211 9.43 3.02 -23.10
N TYR A 212 9.30 2.46 -21.90
CA TYR A 212 8.68 3.04 -20.70
C TYR A 212 9.37 2.55 -19.42
N THR A 213 9.04 3.14 -18.27
CA THR A 213 9.60 2.74 -16.98
C THR A 213 8.95 1.45 -16.48
N GLY A 214 9.64 0.33 -16.66
CA GLY A 214 9.15 -1.01 -16.37
C GLY A 214 10.24 -2.00 -15.96
N LEU A 215 9.83 -3.24 -15.72
CA LEU A 215 10.71 -4.40 -15.60
C LEU A 215 10.86 -5.07 -16.96
N THR A 216 11.97 -5.76 -17.19
CA THR A 216 12.21 -6.49 -18.44
C THR A 216 11.45 -7.82 -18.48
N ASP A 217 11.05 -8.27 -19.67
CA ASP A 217 10.14 -9.41 -19.87
C ASP A 217 10.68 -10.78 -19.43
N LYS A 218 12.01 -10.93 -19.23
CA LYS A 218 12.62 -12.21 -18.83
C LYS A 218 12.31 -12.67 -17.40
N ASN A 219 11.60 -11.86 -16.60
CA ASN A 219 11.33 -12.20 -15.21
C ASN A 219 10.11 -13.12 -15.03
N HIS A 220 10.22 -14.39 -15.43
CA HIS A 220 9.20 -15.42 -15.21
C HIS A 220 8.88 -15.65 -13.71
N ILE A 221 9.76 -15.20 -12.80
CA ILE A 221 9.59 -15.31 -11.35
C ILE A 221 8.66 -14.21 -10.81
N ALA A 222 8.49 -13.09 -11.54
CA ALA A 222 7.67 -11.97 -11.09
C ALA A 222 6.23 -12.39 -10.78
N GLU A 223 5.62 -13.16 -11.68
CA GLU A 223 4.22 -13.53 -11.67
C GLU A 223 3.86 -14.48 -10.50
N PRO A 224 4.55 -15.63 -10.29
CA PRO A 224 4.29 -16.48 -9.14
C PRO A 224 4.44 -15.75 -7.79
N VAL A 225 5.41 -14.84 -7.69
CA VAL A 225 5.60 -14.02 -6.50
C VAL A 225 4.43 -13.06 -6.28
N MET A 226 3.91 -12.42 -7.34
CA MET A 226 2.72 -11.55 -7.22
C MET A 226 1.49 -12.32 -6.76
N PHE A 227 1.24 -13.51 -7.31
CA PHE A 227 0.14 -14.37 -6.86
C PHE A 227 0.31 -14.86 -5.42
N SER A 228 1.54 -15.19 -5.01
CA SER A 228 1.82 -15.58 -3.62
C SER A 228 1.56 -14.45 -2.64
N LEU A 229 1.94 -13.22 -2.98
CA LEU A 229 1.66 -12.03 -2.17
C LEU A 229 0.16 -11.73 -2.13
N ALA A 230 -0.56 -11.88 -3.24
CA ALA A 230 -2.01 -11.76 -3.29
C ALA A 230 -2.71 -12.78 -2.36
N ALA A 231 -2.28 -14.05 -2.40
CA ALA A 231 -2.79 -15.08 -1.48
C ALA A 231 -2.50 -14.73 -0.01
N LEU A 232 -1.31 -14.19 0.27
CA LEU A 232 -0.91 -13.75 1.60
C LEU A 232 -1.79 -12.60 2.13
N GLU A 233 -2.17 -11.63 1.29
CA GLU A 233 -3.11 -10.55 1.65
C GLU A 233 -4.49 -11.11 2.06
N VAL A 234 -5.02 -12.06 1.30
CA VAL A 234 -6.29 -12.73 1.62
C VAL A 234 -6.18 -13.49 2.94
N ALA A 235 -5.09 -14.24 3.13
CA ALA A 235 -4.82 -14.97 4.37
C ALA A 235 -4.76 -14.03 5.58
N ASN A 236 -4.09 -12.88 5.46
CA ASN A 236 -4.01 -11.87 6.53
C ASN A 236 -5.41 -11.42 7.00
N VAL A 237 -6.30 -11.09 6.06
CA VAL A 237 -7.67 -10.63 6.36
C VAL A 237 -8.48 -11.74 7.03
N VAL A 238 -8.39 -12.97 6.51
CA VAL A 238 -9.10 -14.14 7.08
C VAL A 238 -8.62 -14.43 8.51
N ILE A 239 -7.31 -14.45 8.75
CA ILE A 239 -6.73 -14.68 10.08
C ILE A 239 -7.20 -13.59 11.05
N LEU A 240 -7.17 -12.31 10.66
CA LEU A 240 -7.65 -11.22 11.50
C LEU A 240 -9.14 -11.32 11.82
N ALA A 241 -9.97 -11.73 10.84
CA ALA A 241 -11.39 -11.96 11.06
C ALA A 241 -11.62 -13.07 12.09
N VAL A 242 -10.94 -14.21 11.93
CA VAL A 242 -11.01 -15.34 12.88
C VAL A 242 -10.56 -14.91 14.27
N LEU A 243 -9.41 -14.23 14.39
CA LEU A 243 -8.92 -13.69 15.65
C LEU A 243 -9.91 -12.72 16.30
N PHE A 244 -10.58 -11.86 15.52
CA PHE A 244 -11.59 -10.95 16.03
C PHE A 244 -12.76 -11.70 16.67
N PHE A 245 -13.29 -12.71 15.99
CA PHE A 245 -14.40 -13.53 16.51
C PHE A 245 -13.99 -14.36 17.73
N LEU A 246 -12.79 -14.95 17.73
CA LEU A 246 -12.27 -15.72 18.86
C LEU A 246 -12.09 -14.84 20.10
N ASN A 247 -11.45 -13.67 19.95
CA ASN A 247 -11.26 -12.74 21.07
C ASN A 247 -12.61 -12.22 21.61
N ARG A 248 -13.57 -11.93 20.73
CA ARG A 248 -14.93 -11.54 21.16
C ARG A 248 -15.65 -12.65 21.92
N LYS A 249 -15.51 -13.90 21.47
CA LYS A 249 -16.06 -15.08 22.16
C LYS A 249 -15.40 -15.27 23.53
N TRP A 250 -14.08 -15.13 23.63
CA TRP A 250 -13.37 -15.21 24.90
C TRP A 250 -13.75 -14.10 25.86
N ARG A 251 -13.93 -12.86 25.39
CA ARG A 251 -14.46 -11.76 26.21
C ARG A 251 -15.82 -12.11 26.82
N SER A 252 -16.73 -12.72 26.05
CA SER A 252 -18.05 -13.11 26.56
C SER A 252 -17.97 -14.21 27.63
N ARG A 253 -17.08 -15.20 27.46
CA ARG A 253 -16.91 -16.33 28.39
C ARG A 253 -16.12 -15.97 29.64
N GLY A 254 -15.10 -15.13 29.51
CA GLY A 254 -14.22 -14.67 30.59
C GLY A 254 -14.88 -13.69 31.57
N SER A 255 -16.13 -13.29 31.32
CA SER A 255 -16.97 -12.60 32.31
C SER A 255 -17.28 -13.48 33.53
N ARG A 256 -17.07 -14.81 33.45
CA ARG A 256 -17.15 -15.72 34.60
C ARG A 256 -15.95 -15.53 35.54
N PHE A 257 -16.23 -15.51 36.84
CA PHE A 257 -15.46 -14.86 37.92
C PHE A 257 -14.00 -15.30 38.16
N GLU A 258 -13.45 -16.29 37.46
CA GLU A 258 -12.14 -16.89 37.81
C GLU A 258 -10.94 -16.39 36.97
N THR A 259 -11.13 -15.51 35.99
CA THR A 259 -10.01 -15.04 35.16
C THR A 259 -9.28 -13.83 35.77
N SER A 260 -7.94 -13.86 35.74
CA SER A 260 -7.09 -12.77 36.25
C SER A 260 -7.35 -11.45 35.52
N LEU A 261 -7.17 -10.32 36.23
CA LEU A 261 -7.35 -8.98 35.67
C LEU A 261 -6.42 -8.72 34.47
N SER A 262 -5.17 -9.19 34.53
CA SER A 262 -4.22 -9.08 33.41
C SER A 262 -4.76 -9.77 32.15
N HIS A 263 -5.32 -10.97 32.27
CA HIS A 263 -5.89 -11.68 31.13
C HIS A 263 -7.07 -10.92 30.49
N LYS A 264 -7.95 -10.32 31.32
CA LYS A 264 -9.06 -9.48 30.83
C LYS A 264 -8.55 -8.23 30.11
N TYR A 265 -7.53 -7.56 30.66
CA TYR A 265 -6.91 -6.39 30.05
C TYR A 265 -6.30 -6.73 28.68
N GLN A 266 -5.56 -7.82 28.57
CA GLN A 266 -4.95 -8.23 27.31
C GLN A 266 -5.98 -8.58 26.22
N ILE A 267 -7.07 -9.27 26.57
CA ILE A 267 -8.15 -9.54 25.60
C ILE A 267 -8.75 -8.23 25.10
N GLU A 268 -8.98 -7.25 25.98
CA GLU A 268 -9.52 -5.95 25.58
C GLU A 268 -8.54 -5.18 24.70
N GLU A 269 -7.24 -5.19 25.03
CA GLU A 269 -6.19 -4.62 24.20
C GLU A 269 -6.16 -5.28 22.81
N ASN A 270 -6.21 -6.61 22.75
CA ASN A 270 -6.20 -7.36 21.49
C ASN A 270 -7.45 -7.06 20.65
N ILE A 271 -8.65 -6.99 21.24
CA ILE A 271 -9.87 -6.62 20.50
C ILE A 271 -9.74 -5.19 19.94
N ASN A 272 -9.23 -4.25 20.73
CA ASN A 272 -9.03 -2.88 20.29
C ASN A 272 -7.97 -2.80 19.18
N ALA A 273 -6.88 -3.54 19.29
CA ALA A 273 -5.82 -3.61 18.29
C ALA A 273 -6.23 -4.39 17.02
N ILE A 274 -7.11 -5.38 17.10
CA ILE A 274 -7.61 -6.10 15.92
C ILE A 274 -8.69 -5.27 15.21
N SER A 275 -9.63 -4.67 15.95
CA SER A 275 -10.60 -3.73 15.37
C SER A 275 -9.87 -2.56 14.70
N PHE A 276 -8.73 -2.16 15.27
CA PHE A 276 -7.51 -1.64 14.67
C PHE A 276 -7.20 -1.96 13.20
N VAL A 277 -6.45 -3.05 13.10
CA VAL A 277 -5.74 -3.56 11.94
C VAL A 277 -6.69 -4.12 10.90
N PHE A 278 -7.81 -4.70 11.30
CA PHE A 278 -8.71 -5.40 10.38
C PHE A 278 -9.24 -4.52 9.24
N PRO A 279 -9.81 -3.32 9.47
CA PRO A 279 -10.20 -2.43 8.38
C PRO A 279 -9.03 -1.99 7.50
N LEU A 280 -7.86 -1.73 8.09
CA LEU A 280 -6.67 -1.32 7.35
C LEU A 280 -6.15 -2.44 6.44
N ALA A 281 -6.03 -3.66 6.98
CA ALA A 281 -5.63 -4.84 6.23
C ALA A 281 -6.65 -5.20 5.14
N THR A 282 -7.95 -5.01 5.40
CA THR A 282 -9.00 -5.21 4.39
C THR A 282 -8.83 -4.24 3.23
N VAL A 283 -8.64 -2.95 3.52
CA VAL A 283 -8.45 -1.93 2.49
C VAL A 283 -7.15 -2.16 1.72
N HIS A 284 -6.06 -2.51 2.42
CA HIS A 284 -4.79 -2.89 1.79
C HIS A 284 -4.99 -4.07 0.84
N CYS A 285 -5.62 -5.15 1.31
CA CYS A 285 -5.94 -6.33 0.52
C CYS A 285 -6.78 -5.98 -0.71
N VAL A 286 -7.82 -5.15 -0.60
CA VAL A 286 -8.65 -4.74 -1.76
C VAL A 286 -7.80 -4.05 -2.84
N PHE A 287 -7.01 -3.04 -2.49
CA PHE A 287 -6.20 -2.30 -3.46
C PHE A 287 -5.04 -3.12 -4.04
N TYR A 288 -4.40 -3.96 -3.22
CA TYR A 288 -3.30 -4.81 -3.65
C TYR A 288 -3.79 -6.01 -4.47
N MET A 289 -4.94 -6.61 -4.11
CA MET A 289 -5.58 -7.65 -4.93
C MET A 289 -6.03 -7.10 -6.27
N ALA A 290 -6.67 -5.93 -6.29
CA ALA A 290 -7.03 -5.28 -7.55
C ALA A 290 -5.77 -5.06 -8.40
N THR A 291 -4.68 -4.58 -7.81
CA THR A 291 -3.44 -4.34 -8.56
C THR A 291 -2.74 -5.63 -8.99
N ASN A 292 -2.65 -6.67 -8.16
CA ASN A 292 -1.91 -7.88 -8.50
C ASN A 292 -2.71 -8.83 -9.41
N PHE A 293 -4.02 -8.99 -9.14
CA PHE A 293 -4.86 -9.93 -9.86
C PHE A 293 -5.48 -9.32 -11.11
N LEU A 294 -6.13 -8.15 -11.00
CA LEU A 294 -6.81 -7.52 -12.13
C LEU A 294 -5.82 -7.05 -13.20
N MET A 295 -4.65 -6.56 -12.79
CA MET A 295 -3.57 -6.19 -13.72
C MET A 295 -3.07 -7.40 -14.51
N ALA A 296 -2.75 -8.50 -13.84
CA ALA A 296 -2.30 -9.72 -14.51
C ALA A 296 -3.37 -10.23 -15.46
N PHE A 297 -4.62 -10.36 -14.98
CA PHE A 297 -5.74 -10.83 -15.79
C PHE A 297 -5.98 -9.97 -17.04
N LEU A 298 -6.04 -8.65 -16.88
CA LEU A 298 -6.27 -7.75 -18.00
C LEU A 298 -5.06 -7.65 -18.92
N ALA A 299 -3.82 -7.65 -18.40
CA ALA A 299 -2.63 -7.66 -19.23
C ALA A 299 -2.57 -8.95 -20.09
N PHE A 300 -2.83 -10.12 -19.53
CA PHE A 300 -2.82 -11.37 -20.31
C PHE A 300 -3.90 -11.43 -21.39
N SER A 301 -5.01 -10.72 -21.21
CA SER A 301 -6.06 -10.62 -22.23
C SER A 301 -5.66 -9.81 -23.48
N GLN A 302 -4.58 -9.01 -23.40
CA GLN A 302 -4.15 -8.14 -24.49
C GLN A 302 -3.14 -8.85 -25.42
N SER A 303 -3.34 -8.71 -26.73
CA SER A 303 -2.47 -9.31 -27.75
C SER A 303 -1.20 -8.51 -28.04
N THR A 304 -1.20 -7.19 -27.83
CA THR A 304 -0.05 -6.31 -28.11
C THR A 304 0.65 -5.84 -26.86
N VAL A 305 1.97 -5.69 -26.92
CA VAL A 305 2.82 -5.19 -25.81
C VAL A 305 2.38 -3.79 -25.36
N VAL A 306 2.02 -2.91 -26.30
CA VAL A 306 1.52 -1.56 -25.99
C VAL A 306 0.20 -1.63 -25.23
N SER A 307 -0.76 -2.45 -25.69
CA SER A 307 -2.06 -2.59 -25.00
C SER A 307 -1.92 -3.23 -23.63
N ARG A 308 -0.99 -4.20 -23.47
CA ARG A 308 -0.62 -4.77 -22.15
C ARG A 308 -0.13 -3.70 -21.20
N THR A 309 0.77 -2.83 -21.67
CA THR A 309 1.35 -1.74 -20.88
C THR A 309 0.28 -0.73 -20.48
N ILE A 310 -0.61 -0.36 -21.40
CA ILE A 310 -1.74 0.55 -21.13
C ILE A 310 -2.69 -0.07 -20.12
N ALA A 311 -3.08 -1.34 -20.32
CA ALA A 311 -3.96 -2.06 -19.40
C ALA A 311 -3.34 -2.16 -18.00
N ALA A 312 -2.04 -2.50 -17.91
CA ALA A 312 -1.34 -2.59 -16.65
C ALA A 312 -1.26 -1.23 -15.93
N ALA A 313 -1.01 -0.16 -16.66
CA ALA A 313 -1.00 1.19 -16.09
C ALA A 313 -2.38 1.61 -15.58
N ARG A 314 -3.46 1.33 -16.31
CA ARG A 314 -4.83 1.70 -15.91
C ARG A 314 -5.38 0.90 -14.73
N THR A 315 -4.82 -0.27 -14.47
CA THR A 315 -5.28 -1.21 -13.43
C THR A 315 -4.42 -1.19 -12.17
N GLU A 316 -3.50 -0.24 -12.07
CA GLU A 316 -2.69 -0.05 -10.89
C GLU A 316 -3.42 0.85 -9.88
N PHE A 317 -4.06 0.23 -8.90
CA PHE A 317 -4.91 0.92 -7.92
C PHE A 317 -4.18 1.33 -6.64
N ILE A 318 -2.93 0.91 -6.44
CA ILE A 318 -2.15 1.27 -5.24
C ILE A 318 -2.06 2.79 -5.01
N PRO A 319 -1.98 3.67 -6.04
CA PRO A 319 -1.99 5.11 -5.81
C PRO A 319 -3.22 5.64 -5.06
N PHE A 320 -4.39 5.01 -5.21
CA PHE A 320 -5.57 5.34 -4.40
C PHE A 320 -5.38 4.97 -2.92
N TYR A 321 -4.69 3.86 -2.64
CA TYR A 321 -4.36 3.45 -1.28
C TYR A 321 -3.50 4.50 -0.54
N TYR A 322 -2.63 5.24 -1.25
CA TYR A 322 -1.82 6.31 -0.65
C TYR A 322 -2.66 7.43 -0.02
N VAL A 323 -3.90 7.63 -0.48
CA VAL A 323 -4.83 8.64 0.05
C VAL A 323 -5.82 8.03 1.04
N VAL A 324 -6.33 6.83 0.73
CA VAL A 324 -7.30 6.15 1.60
C VAL A 324 -6.66 5.74 2.93
N PHE A 325 -5.41 5.29 2.93
CA PHE A 325 -4.71 4.86 4.13
C PHE A 325 -4.57 5.97 5.20
N PRO A 326 -4.00 7.16 4.92
CA PRO A 326 -3.93 8.23 5.91
C PRO A 326 -5.32 8.77 6.30
N LEU A 327 -6.28 8.77 5.38
CA LEU A 327 -7.67 9.12 5.70
C LEU A 327 -8.25 8.19 6.78
N LEU A 328 -8.06 6.87 6.66
CA LEU A 328 -8.53 5.91 7.66
C LEU A 328 -7.86 6.10 9.02
N LEU A 329 -6.53 6.36 9.04
CA LEU A 329 -5.80 6.67 10.27
C LEU A 329 -6.35 7.95 10.92
N HIS A 330 -6.64 8.97 10.14
CA HIS A 330 -7.14 10.25 10.61
C HIS A 330 -8.58 10.16 11.14
N LEU A 331 -9.51 9.60 10.36
CA LEU A 331 -10.91 9.39 10.76
C LEU A 331 -11.00 8.66 12.09
N ARG A 332 -10.13 7.66 12.28
CA ARG A 332 -10.09 6.90 13.52
C ARG A 332 -9.54 7.70 14.68
N THR A 333 -8.50 8.50 14.46
CA THR A 333 -7.95 9.41 15.47
C THR A 333 -9.01 10.38 15.96
N VAL A 334 -9.77 10.97 15.04
CA VAL A 334 -10.89 11.86 15.34
C VAL A 334 -11.98 11.13 16.12
N ALA A 335 -12.39 9.93 15.68
CA ALA A 335 -13.41 9.14 16.38
C ALA A 335 -13.01 8.80 17.82
N LYS A 336 -11.74 8.43 18.07
CA LYS A 336 -11.23 8.17 19.41
C LYS A 336 -11.20 9.43 20.27
N ARG A 337 -10.72 10.56 19.72
CA ARG A 337 -10.69 11.85 20.42
C ARG A 337 -12.08 12.29 20.85
N ASN A 338 -13.07 12.13 19.97
CA ASN A 338 -14.47 12.44 20.28
C ASN A 338 -15.02 11.54 21.39
N ARG A 339 -14.67 10.25 21.40
CA ARG A 339 -15.07 9.33 22.48
C ARG A 339 -14.45 9.74 23.83
N ILE A 340 -13.17 10.08 23.85
CA ILE A 340 -12.47 10.54 25.06
C ILE A 340 -13.09 11.85 25.54
N SER A 341 -13.30 12.82 24.65
CA SER A 341 -13.93 14.10 24.98
C SER A 341 -15.31 13.92 25.61
N ARG A 342 -16.13 12.99 25.08
CA ARG A 342 -17.44 12.66 25.67
C ARG A 342 -17.31 12.06 27.06
N LEU A 343 -16.38 11.12 27.27
CA LEU A 343 -16.14 10.52 28.59
C LEU A 343 -15.67 11.56 29.62
N VAL A 344 -14.75 12.46 29.22
CA VAL A 344 -14.30 13.56 30.08
C VAL A 344 -15.46 14.50 30.42
N SER A 345 -16.32 14.85 29.45
CA SER A 345 -17.48 15.70 29.71
C SER A 345 -18.49 15.04 30.68
N ILE A 346 -18.75 13.74 30.54
CA ILE A 346 -19.64 13.00 31.44
C ILE A 346 -19.05 12.92 32.85
N HIS A 347 -17.75 12.69 32.97
CA HIS A 347 -17.09 12.62 34.28
C HIS A 347 -17.02 13.99 34.96
N TYR A 348 -16.78 15.06 34.20
CA TYR A 348 -16.81 16.42 34.73
C TYR A 348 -18.21 16.81 35.20
N ILE A 349 -19.25 16.47 34.44
CA ILE A 349 -20.65 16.68 34.84
C ILE A 349 -21.00 15.83 36.08
N GLY A 350 -20.56 14.57 36.14
CA GLY A 350 -20.81 13.70 37.30
C GLY A 350 -20.10 14.16 38.57
N ASN A 351 -18.87 14.66 38.45
CA ASN A 351 -18.13 15.26 39.56
C ASN A 351 -18.76 16.59 39.99
N TYR A 352 -19.24 17.40 39.04
CA TYR A 352 -19.99 18.61 39.35
C TYR A 352 -21.32 18.30 40.06
N SER A 353 -22.08 17.29 39.59
CA SER A 353 -23.36 16.91 40.21
C SER A 353 -23.18 16.33 41.61
N THR A 354 -22.11 15.55 41.85
CA THR A 354 -21.79 15.04 43.19
C THR A 354 -21.31 16.14 44.12
N GLN A 355 -20.57 17.13 43.60
CA GLN A 355 -20.16 18.29 44.39
C GLN A 355 -21.36 19.17 44.76
N VAL A 356 -22.28 19.45 43.82
CA VAL A 356 -23.51 20.21 44.09
C VAL A 356 -24.42 19.47 45.08
N GLN A 357 -24.58 18.14 44.96
CA GLN A 357 -25.34 17.36 45.93
C GLN A 357 -24.71 17.39 47.33
N LYS A 358 -23.38 17.43 47.41
CA LYS A 358 -22.67 17.52 48.69
C LYS A 358 -22.90 18.89 49.33
N GLU A 359 -22.79 19.97 48.57
CA GLU A 359 -23.06 21.34 49.06
C GLU A 359 -24.53 21.52 49.49
N GLU A 360 -25.47 20.94 48.73
CA GLU A 360 -26.90 21.00 49.07
C GLU A 360 -27.19 20.24 50.37
N ASN A 361 -26.64 19.04 50.55
CA ASN A 361 -26.78 18.27 51.78
C ASN A 361 -26.13 18.97 52.99
N GLU A 362 -24.94 19.56 52.82
CA GLU A 362 -24.29 20.35 53.87
C GLU A 362 -25.14 21.58 54.26
N HIS A 363 -25.79 22.23 53.28
CA HIS A 363 -26.68 23.36 53.54
C HIS A 363 -27.94 22.94 54.32
N PHE A 364 -28.55 21.81 53.96
CA PHE A 364 -29.71 21.27 54.68
C PHE A 364 -29.35 20.80 56.09
N ASP A 365 -28.19 20.19 56.29
CA ASP A 365 -27.70 19.82 57.62
C ASP A 365 -27.44 21.06 58.49
N MET A 366 -26.94 22.15 57.91
CA MET A 366 -26.74 23.41 58.63
C MET A 366 -28.09 24.02 59.06
N LEU A 367 -29.10 24.03 58.18
CA LEU A 367 -30.45 24.49 58.53
C LEU A 367 -31.07 23.61 59.62
N ARG A 368 -30.90 22.28 59.54
CA ARG A 368 -31.42 21.35 60.55
C ARG A 368 -30.84 21.60 61.94
N LYS A 369 -29.58 22.05 62.02
CA LYS A 369 -28.91 22.45 63.28
C LYS A 369 -29.35 23.80 63.82
N MET A 370 -29.93 24.67 62.99
CA MET A 370 -30.43 25.98 63.44
C MET A 370 -31.86 25.92 63.97
N PHE A 371 -32.66 24.95 63.49
CA PHE A 371 -34.10 24.86 63.80
C PHE A 371 -34.47 23.73 64.78
N ASN A 372 -33.51 22.90 65.19
CA ASN A 372 -33.62 21.95 66.31
C ASN A 372 -32.66 22.36 67.41
#